data_AF-A0A7Y3GKK6-F1
#
_entry.id   AF-A0A7Y3GKK6-F1
#
_cell.length_a   1.000
_cell.length_b   1.000
_cell.length_c   1.000
_cell.angle_alpha   90.00
_cell.angle_beta   90.00
_cell.angle_gamma   90.00
#
_symmetry.space_group_name_H-M   'P 1'
#
loop_
_entity.id
_entity.type
_entity.pdbx_description
1 polymer ?
#
loop_
_entity_poly.entity_id
_entity_poly.type
_entity_poly.pdbx_seq_one_letter_code
_entity_poly.pdbx_strand_id
1 'polypeptide(L)' 'MKLPREKTQGTVSVEQAISQRRTVRAFSSTPLDLRQLSQLLWAAQGLTKKGSCKRAAPSAG' A
#
# COMPACT_ATOMS: atom_id res chain seq x y z
N MET A 1 14.91 -10.62 -4.68
CA MET A 1 14.27 -9.75 -5.69
C MET A 1 14.12 -8.35 -5.12
N LYS A 2 14.39 -7.28 -5.91
CA LYS A 2 14.33 -5.89 -5.43
C LYS A 2 13.04 -5.23 -5.92
N LEU A 3 12.26 -4.64 -5.01
CA LEU A 3 11.05 -3.91 -5.35
C LEU A 3 11.36 -2.42 -5.63
N PRO A 4 10.59 -1.75 -6.51
CA PRO A 4 10.64 -0.31 -6.69
C PRO A 4 10.31 0.44 -5.40
N ARG A 5 10.79 1.67 -5.26
CA ARG A 5 10.45 2.54 -4.12
C ARG A 5 8.97 2.92 -4.13
N GLU A 6 8.38 3.03 -2.95
CA GLU A 6 7.02 3.50 -2.71
C GLU A 6 6.79 4.94 -3.19
N LYS A 7 5.53 5.25 -3.52
CA LYS A 7 5.04 6.62 -3.72
C LYS A 7 4.31 7.08 -2.46
N THR A 8 4.74 8.20 -1.90
CA THR A 8 4.12 8.82 -0.72
C THR A 8 3.05 9.85 -1.07
N GLN A 9 2.98 10.29 -2.34
CA GLN A 9 1.93 11.16 -2.85
C GLN A 9 1.01 10.36 -3.78
N GLY A 10 -0.25 10.21 -3.36
CA GLY A 10 -1.30 9.55 -4.14
C GLY A 10 -2.08 10.53 -5.02
N THR A 11 -2.84 9.99 -5.97
CA THR A 11 -3.77 10.75 -6.84
C THR A 11 -5.21 10.76 -6.33
N VAL A 12 -5.50 9.96 -5.30
CA VAL A 12 -6.83 9.83 -4.68
C VAL A 12 -6.71 10.29 -3.24
N SER A 13 -7.64 11.13 -2.80
CA SER A 13 -7.72 11.54 -1.39
C SER A 13 -8.13 10.37 -0.49
N VAL A 14 -7.84 10.50 0.81
CA VAL A 14 -8.22 9.47 1.79
C VAL A 14 -9.74 9.31 1.84
N GLU A 15 -10.46 10.42 1.77
CA GLU A 15 -11.93 10.49 1.79
C GLU A 15 -12.54 9.76 0.59
N GLN A 16 -12.00 10.00 -0.62
CA GLN A 16 -12.44 9.28 -1.81
C GLN A 16 -12.16 7.78 -1.72
N ALA A 17 -10.97 7.39 -1.24
CA ALA A 17 -10.62 5.98 -1.09
C ALA A 17 -11.57 5.26 -0.10
N ILE A 18 -11.91 5.89 1.02
CA ILE A 18 -12.86 5.35 2.00
C ILE A 18 -14.26 5.21 1.38
N SER A 19 -14.75 6.25 0.70
CA SER A 19 -16.08 6.26 0.05
C SER A 19 -16.22 5.17 -1.01
N GLN A 20 -15.18 4.94 -1.82
CA GLN A 20 -15.17 3.97 -2.91
C GLN A 20 -14.86 2.53 -2.46
N ARG A 21 -14.36 2.31 -1.23
CA ARG A 21 -13.93 0.98 -0.76
C ARG A 21 -15.08 -0.04 -0.80
N ARG A 22 -14.87 -1.17 -1.49
CA ARG A 22 -15.78 -2.33 -1.52
C ARG A 22 -15.00 -3.63 -1.38
N THR A 23 -15.67 -4.69 -0.92
CA THR A 23 -15.11 -6.04 -0.98
C THR A 23 -15.28 -6.59 -2.39
N VAL A 24 -14.18 -6.89 -3.07
CA VAL A 24 -14.17 -7.44 -4.44
C VAL A 24 -13.88 -8.94 -4.36
N ARG A 25 -14.63 -9.77 -5.10
CA ARG A 25 -14.48 -11.24 -5.12
C ARG A 25 -14.28 -11.83 -6.51
N ALA A 26 -14.25 -10.99 -7.55
CA ALA A 26 -13.94 -11.37 -8.92
C ALA A 26 -12.69 -10.61 -9.37
N PHE A 27 -11.68 -11.31 -9.90
CA PHE A 27 -10.37 -10.76 -10.21
C PHE A 27 -10.01 -11.03 -11.68
N SER A 28 -9.25 -10.11 -12.27
CA SER A 28 -8.62 -10.34 -13.58
C SER A 28 -7.51 -11.39 -13.47
N SER A 29 -7.24 -12.11 -14.55
CA SER A 29 -6.06 -12.96 -14.70
C SER A 29 -4.76 -12.16 -14.89
N THR A 30 -4.86 -10.85 -15.07
CA THR A 30 -3.69 -9.97 -15.24
C THR A 30 -2.92 -9.85 -13.92
N PRO A 31 -1.62 -10.20 -13.88
CA PRO A 31 -0.83 -10.07 -12.67
C PRO A 31 -0.56 -8.59 -12.34
N LEU A 32 -0.32 -8.31 -11.06
CA LEU A 32 0.18 -7.00 -10.64
C LEU A 32 1.60 -6.78 -11.13
N ASP A 33 1.90 -5.56 -11.57
CA ASP A 33 3.28 -5.17 -11.81
C ASP A 33 4.03 -4.93 -10.48
N LEU A 34 5.37 -4.83 -10.55
CA LEU A 34 6.20 -4.68 -9.35
C LEU A 34 5.99 -3.36 -8.62
N ARG A 35 5.55 -2.30 -9.30
CA ARG A 35 5.25 -1.01 -8.67
C ARG A 35 3.95 -1.11 -7.88
N GLN A 36 2.92 -1.72 -8.45
CA GLN A 36 1.66 -1.99 -7.78
C GLN A 36 1.87 -2.88 -6.55
N LEU A 37 2.62 -3.97 -6.71
CA LEU A 37 2.95 -4.87 -5.60
C LEU A 37 3.73 -4.15 -4.50
N SER A 38 4.76 -3.38 -4.85
CA SER A 38 5.55 -2.61 -3.87
C SER A 38 4.69 -1.62 -3.10
N GLN A 39 3.84 -0.87 -3.81
CA GLN A 39 2.95 0.11 -3.21
C GLN A 39 1.97 -0.54 -2.22
N LEU A 40 1.38 -1.67 -2.58
CA LEU A 40 0.45 -2.41 -1.71
C LEU A 40 1.14 -2.90 -0.43
N LEU A 41 2.33 -3.51 -0.56
CA LEU A 41 3.09 -3.99 0.59
C LEU A 41 3.51 -2.85 1.52
N TRP A 42 3.96 -1.72 0.95
CA TRP A 42 4.32 -0.55 1.75
C TRP A 42 3.10 0.06 2.46
N ALA A 43 1.98 0.23 1.76
CA ALA A 43 0.76 0.77 2.35
C ALA A 43 0.22 -0.12 3.49
N ALA A 44 0.38 -1.45 3.38
CA ALA A 44 -0.08 -2.38 4.40
C ALA A 44 0.85 -2.42 5.64
N GLN A 45 2.17 -2.52 5.44
CA GLN A 45 3.13 -2.80 6.54
C GLN A 45 4.52 -2.17 6.35
N GLY A 46 4.67 -1.25 5.40
CA GLY A 46 5.93 -0.60 5.07
C GLY A 46 6.47 0.30 6.18
N LEU A 47 7.78 0.51 6.21
CA LEU A 47 8.43 1.43 7.14
C LEU A 47 8.15 2.88 6.73
N THR A 48 7.73 3.71 7.68
CA THR A 48 7.38 5.12 7.44
C THR A 48 8.43 6.10 7.97
N LYS A 49 9.30 5.66 8.88
CA LYS A 49 10.40 6.48 9.42
C LYS A 49 11.72 5.71 9.38
N LYS A 50 12.68 6.24 8.61
CA LYS A 50 14.02 5.68 8.45
C LYS A 50 14.72 5.56 9.81
N GLY A 51 15.36 4.42 10.07
CA GLY A 51 16.04 4.15 11.34
C GLY A 51 15.12 3.80 12.51
N SER A 52 13.83 3.56 12.25
CA SER A 52 12.88 3.07 13.26
C SER A 52 12.15 1.82 12.77
N CYS A 53 11.53 1.08 13.70
CA CYS A 53 10.62 -0.03 13.38
C CYS A 53 9.17 0.42 13.15
N LYS A 54 8.91 1.73 12.96
CA LYS A 54 7.55 2.26 12.78
C LYS A 54 7.03 1.92 11.39
N ARG A 55 5.79 1.40 11.35
CA ARG A 55 5.13 0.90 10.14
C ARG A 55 3.94 1.77 9.75
N ALA A 56 3.45 1.59 8.53
CA ALA A 56 2.24 2.24 8.02
C ALA A 56 0.99 1.87 8.85
N ALA A 57 0.90 0.62 9.31
CA ALA A 57 -0.10 0.19 10.27
C ALA A 57 0.43 0.33 11.72
N PRO A 58 -0.42 0.76 12.67
CA PRO A 58 -0.07 0.75 14.09
C PRO A 58 -0.01 -0.69 14.64
N SER A 59 0.70 -0.87 15.74
CA SER A 59 0.79 -2.12 16.50
C SER A 59 0.77 -1.84 17.99
N ALA A 60 0.32 -2.82 18.78
CA ALA A 60 0.43 -2.75 20.23
C ALA A 60 1.91 -2.88 20.64
N GLY A 61 2.38 -1.92 21.45
CA GLY A 61 3.67 -1.90 22.15
C GLY A 61 4.83 -2.60 21.47
#